data_AF-A0A101FL37-F1
#
_entry.id   AF-A0A101FL37-F1
#
_cell.length_a   1.000
_cell.length_b   1.000
_cell.length_c   1.000
_cell.angle_alpha   90.00
_cell.angle_beta   90.00
_cell.angle_gamma   90.00
#
_symmetry.space_group_name_H-M   'P 1'
#
loop_
_entity.id
_entity.type
_entity.pdbx_description
1 polymer ?
#
loop_
_entity_poly.entity_id
_entity_poly.type
_entity_poly.pdbx_seq_one_letter_code
_entity_poly.pdbx_strand_id
1 'polypeptide(L)'
;MHIMPQTLAPFYLEHTTSTGTVTARGGVALLLEAFYATGLHEASRSIRRRPKRGYGDADHVMTVILLNLPGLASCDDVKHLRDDKALGDLCGSMKAHHGSGSRMDSAFPSPPTLRKWLHGQVILRIAGSIGRMLEDSHWELLRLHHMRK
;
A
#
# COMPACT_ATOMS: atom_id res chain seq x y z
N MET A 1 30.08 -44.73 -21.81
CA MET A 1 29.76 -43.34 -21.40
C MET A 1 28.35 -43.05 -21.90
N HIS A 2 27.34 -43.07 -21.04
CA HIS A 2 25.93 -42.99 -21.42
C HIS A 2 25.47 -41.52 -21.29
N ILE A 3 25.20 -40.85 -22.41
CA ILE A 3 24.68 -39.48 -22.41
C ILE A 3 23.16 -39.58 -22.20
N MET A 4 22.67 -39.11 -21.05
CA MET A 4 21.23 -38.97 -20.83
C MET A 4 20.71 -37.77 -21.62
N PRO A 5 19.63 -37.91 -22.41
CA PRO A 5 19.02 -36.78 -23.09
C PRO A 5 18.41 -35.84 -22.05
N GLN A 6 18.88 -34.59 -22.02
CA GLN A 6 18.28 -33.54 -21.19
C GLN A 6 16.83 -33.35 -21.64
N THR A 7 15.90 -33.77 -20.80
CA THR A 7 14.46 -33.53 -21.01
C THR A 7 14.18 -32.08 -20.62
N LEU A 8 13.62 -31.30 -21.54
CA LEU A 8 13.22 -29.91 -21.28
C LEU A 8 12.25 -29.86 -20.10
N ALA A 9 12.40 -28.85 -19.24
CA ALA A 9 11.52 -28.64 -18.09
C ALA A 9 10.05 -28.49 -18.55
N PRO A 10 9.06 -29.05 -17.82
CA PRO A 10 7.66 -29.13 -18.26
C PRO A 10 6.90 -27.79 -18.16
N PHE A 11 7.60 -26.68 -17.98
CA PHE A 11 7.02 -25.35 -17.93
C PHE A 11 7.78 -24.40 -18.83
N TYR A 12 7.01 -23.58 -19.54
CA TYR A 12 7.53 -22.55 -20.42
C TYR A 12 7.69 -21.27 -19.60
N LEU A 13 8.93 -20.83 -19.36
CA LEU A 13 9.18 -19.52 -18.78
C LEU A 13 9.01 -18.48 -19.87
N GLU A 14 7.86 -17.80 -19.89
CA GLU A 14 7.69 -16.62 -20.72
C GLU A 14 8.58 -15.49 -20.20
N HIS A 15 9.70 -15.29 -20.88
CA HIS A 15 10.58 -14.16 -20.62
C HIS A 15 9.96 -12.91 -21.25
N THR A 16 9.06 -12.26 -20.54
CA THR A 16 8.63 -10.91 -20.93
C THR A 16 9.80 -9.96 -20.64
N THR A 17 10.37 -9.36 -21.69
CA THR A 17 11.25 -8.20 -21.54
C THR A 17 10.39 -7.04 -21.05
N SER A 18 10.16 -7.00 -19.74
CA SER A 18 9.62 -5.83 -19.11
C SER A 18 10.67 -4.72 -19.25
N THR A 19 10.36 -3.69 -20.03
CA THR A 19 11.01 -2.37 -19.91
C THR A 19 10.60 -1.69 -18.59
N GLY A 20 10.28 -2.49 -17.58
CA GLY A 20 9.82 -2.05 -16.29
C GLY A 20 10.93 -1.30 -15.60
N THR A 21 10.68 -0.02 -15.35
CA THR A 21 11.37 0.69 -14.28
C THR A 21 11.29 -0.17 -13.03
N VAL A 22 12.43 -0.46 -12.40
CA VAL A 22 12.49 -1.12 -11.10
C VAL A 22 12.46 -0.02 -10.05
N THR A 23 11.59 -0.13 -9.04
CA THR A 23 11.65 0.80 -7.91
C THR A 23 12.87 0.48 -7.07
N ALA A 24 13.65 1.51 -6.70
CA ALA A 24 14.76 1.37 -5.75
C ALA A 24 14.29 1.06 -4.32
N ARG A 25 12.96 1.13 -4.07
CA ARG A 25 12.36 0.94 -2.75
C ARG A 25 11.90 -0.50 -2.57
N GLY A 26 12.88 -1.40 -2.46
CA GLY A 26 12.65 -2.80 -2.14
C GLY A 26 11.81 -2.97 -0.88
N GLY A 27 10.92 -3.97 -0.86
CA GLY A 27 10.05 -4.27 0.28
C GLY A 27 8.76 -3.44 0.37
N VAL A 28 8.60 -2.37 -0.44
CA VAL A 28 7.37 -1.58 -0.47
C VAL A 28 6.15 -2.42 -0.88
N ALA A 29 6.32 -3.42 -1.74
CA ALA A 29 5.24 -4.35 -2.09
C ALA A 29 4.61 -5.04 -0.86
N LEU A 30 5.43 -5.42 0.13
CA LEU A 30 4.94 -6.04 1.37
C LEU A 30 4.15 -5.05 2.22
N LEU A 31 4.56 -3.78 2.23
CA LEU A 31 3.85 -2.72 2.95
C LEU A 31 2.50 -2.41 2.30
N LEU A 32 2.47 -2.39 0.96
CA LEU A 32 1.24 -2.23 0.20
C LEU A 32 0.28 -3.39 0.48
N GLU A 33 0.77 -4.62 0.41
CA GLU A 33 -0.04 -5.81 0.70
C GLU A 33 -0.56 -5.78 2.14
N ALA A 34 0.31 -5.51 3.12
CA ALA A 34 -0.08 -5.41 4.53
C ALA A 34 -1.15 -4.32 4.75
N PHE A 35 -1.06 -3.18 4.07
CA PHE A 35 -2.05 -2.11 4.17
C PHE A 35 -3.45 -2.55 3.72
N TYR A 36 -3.53 -3.40 2.68
CA TYR A 36 -4.80 -3.96 2.24
C TYR A 36 -5.24 -5.14 3.09
N ALA A 37 -4.35 -6.12 3.31
CA ALA A 37 -4.63 -7.36 4.03
C ALA A 37 -5.06 -7.14 5.48
N THR A 38 -4.53 -6.11 6.15
CA THR A 38 -4.92 -5.75 7.52
C THR A 38 -6.27 -5.02 7.59
N GLY A 39 -6.82 -4.56 6.47
CA GLY A 39 -8.01 -3.70 6.45
C GLY A 39 -7.73 -2.23 6.74
N LEU A 40 -6.46 -1.81 6.82
CA LEU A 40 -6.09 -0.42 7.12
C LEU A 40 -6.56 0.54 6.01
N HIS A 41 -6.57 0.06 4.76
CA HIS A 41 -7.21 0.75 3.64
C HIS A 41 -8.67 1.13 3.95
N GLU A 42 -9.48 0.20 4.47
CA GLU A 42 -10.88 0.47 4.79
C GLU A 42 -11.03 1.35 6.03
N ALA A 43 -10.26 1.07 7.08
CA ALA A 43 -10.27 1.85 8.31
C ALA A 43 -9.90 3.33 8.07
N SER A 44 -9.02 3.61 7.10
CA SER A 44 -8.65 4.98 6.74
C SER A 44 -9.84 5.82 6.25
N ARG A 45 -10.89 5.21 5.70
CA ARG A 45 -12.11 5.89 5.26
C ARG A 45 -12.89 6.51 6.43
N SER A 46 -12.67 6.03 7.66
CA SER A 46 -13.27 6.59 8.89
C SER A 46 -12.73 7.99 9.24
N ILE A 47 -11.59 8.40 8.67
CA ILE A 47 -11.00 9.73 8.90
C ILE A 47 -11.94 10.83 8.36
N ARG A 48 -12.70 10.54 7.29
CA ARG A 48 -13.73 11.42 6.69
C ARG A 48 -13.24 12.85 6.40
N ARG A 49 -11.95 13.04 6.12
CA ARG A 49 -11.35 14.35 5.77
C ARG A 49 -11.51 14.67 4.30
N ARG A 50 -11.50 13.64 3.43
CA ARG A 50 -11.63 13.80 1.98
C ARG A 50 -12.63 12.81 1.39
N PRO A 51 -13.93 13.12 1.42
CA PRO A 51 -14.95 12.15 1.07
C PRO A 51 -15.15 11.92 -0.44
N LYS A 52 -14.91 12.91 -1.34
CA LYS A 52 -15.42 12.78 -2.74
C LYS A 52 -14.61 13.35 -3.92
N ARG A 53 -13.45 14.00 -3.76
CA ARG A 53 -12.69 14.53 -4.93
C ARG A 53 -11.18 14.44 -4.76
N GLY A 54 -10.50 13.97 -5.80
CA GLY A 54 -9.06 13.75 -5.82
C GLY A 54 -8.65 12.54 -4.98
N TYR A 55 -7.49 12.64 -4.35
CA TYR A 55 -6.98 11.67 -3.38
C TYR A 55 -7.92 11.55 -2.16
N GLY A 56 -8.31 10.33 -1.83
CA GLY A 56 -9.09 9.98 -0.63
C GLY A 56 -8.20 9.82 0.60
N ASP A 57 -8.80 9.62 1.77
CA ASP A 57 -8.05 9.47 3.03
C ASP A 57 -7.08 8.26 2.98
N ALA A 58 -7.49 7.17 2.33
CA ALA A 58 -6.64 5.99 2.11
C ALA A 58 -5.37 6.29 1.33
N ASP A 59 -5.47 7.10 0.28
CA ASP A 59 -4.32 7.50 -0.54
C ASP A 59 -3.31 8.30 0.29
N HIS A 60 -3.80 9.18 1.16
CA HIS A 60 -2.94 9.97 2.03
C HIS A 60 -2.30 9.13 3.14
N VAL A 61 -3.05 8.23 3.78
CA VAL A 61 -2.50 7.31 4.79
C VAL A 61 -1.40 6.45 4.16
N MET A 62 -1.66 5.86 2.98
CA MET A 62 -0.65 5.10 2.25
C MET A 62 0.60 5.94 1.96
N THR A 63 0.41 7.17 1.50
CA THR A 63 1.53 8.09 1.24
C THR A 63 2.35 8.36 2.50
N VAL A 64 1.70 8.56 3.65
CA VAL A 64 2.40 8.75 4.93
C VAL A 64 3.19 7.51 5.33
N ILE A 65 2.62 6.30 5.17
CA ILE A 65 3.32 5.04 5.47
C ILE A 65 4.58 4.92 4.59
N LEU A 66 4.45 5.21 3.29
CA LEU A 66 5.53 5.14 2.32
C LEU A 66 6.52 6.29 2.38
N LEU A 67 6.21 7.36 3.10
CA LEU A 67 7.22 8.35 3.48
C LEU A 67 8.03 7.83 4.67
N ASN A 68 7.36 7.41 5.75
CA ASN A 68 8.03 7.07 7.00
C ASN A 68 8.93 5.83 6.91
N LEU A 69 8.49 4.77 6.22
CA LEU A 69 9.19 3.49 6.25
C LEU A 69 10.46 3.42 5.38
N PRO A 70 10.54 4.13 4.23
CA PRO A 70 11.78 4.26 3.47
C PRO A 70 12.73 5.36 3.97
N GLY A 71 12.42 6.01 5.10
CA GLY A 71 13.24 7.08 5.68
C GLY A 71 13.03 8.48 5.09
N LEU A 72 11.89 8.73 4.42
CA LEU A 72 11.52 10.05 3.92
C LEU A 72 10.76 10.81 5.02
N ALA A 73 11.37 11.87 5.56
CA ALA A 73 10.86 12.55 6.75
C ALA A 73 9.98 13.77 6.40
N SER A 74 10.01 14.26 5.17
CA SER A 74 9.34 15.49 4.75
C SER A 74 8.15 15.25 3.82
N CYS A 75 7.13 16.10 3.92
CA CYS A 75 6.04 16.13 2.93
C CYS A 75 6.53 16.46 1.52
N ASP A 76 7.67 17.15 1.38
CA ASP A 76 8.24 17.47 0.07
C ASP A 76 8.88 16.24 -0.59
N ASP A 77 9.24 15.22 0.19
CA ASP A 77 9.82 13.97 -0.31
C ASP A 77 8.79 13.13 -1.08
N VAL A 78 7.51 13.49 -1.02
CA VAL A 78 6.46 12.91 -1.88
C VAL A 78 6.80 13.07 -3.35
N LYS A 79 7.59 14.09 -3.73
CA LYS A 79 8.11 14.22 -5.10
C LYS A 79 8.90 12.98 -5.50
N HIS A 80 9.76 12.46 -4.64
CA HIS A 80 10.52 11.24 -4.90
C HIS A 80 9.64 9.98 -5.03
N LEU A 81 8.47 9.95 -4.39
CA LEU A 81 7.49 8.88 -4.58
C LEU A 81 6.78 9.03 -5.94
N ARG A 82 6.47 10.26 -6.34
CA ARG A 82 5.80 10.58 -7.61
C ARG A 82 6.70 10.37 -8.83
N ASP A 83 8.00 10.63 -8.69
CA ASP A 83 8.98 10.47 -9.77
C ASP A 83 9.34 8.99 -10.00
N ASP A 84 9.02 8.11 -9.03
CA ASP A 84 9.22 6.67 -9.14
C ASP A 84 8.02 6.02 -9.85
N LYS A 85 8.10 5.97 -11.19
CA LYS A 85 7.05 5.39 -12.04
C LYS A 85 6.76 3.93 -11.69
N ALA A 86 7.80 3.14 -11.41
CA ALA A 86 7.68 1.74 -11.04
C ALA A 86 6.83 1.55 -9.79
N LEU A 87 7.09 2.38 -8.78
CA LEU A 87 6.30 2.39 -7.56
C LEU A 87 4.86 2.86 -7.82
N GLY A 88 4.68 3.88 -8.65
CA GLY A 88 3.36 4.34 -9.07
C GLY A 88 2.53 3.24 -9.73
N ASP A 89 3.13 2.51 -10.66
CA ASP A 89 2.53 1.38 -11.38
C ASP A 89 2.18 0.25 -10.39
N LEU A 90 3.10 -0.10 -9.48
CA LEU A 90 2.86 -1.09 -8.43
C LEU A 90 1.68 -0.70 -7.52
N CYS A 91 1.62 0.55 -7.07
CA CYS A 91 0.50 1.05 -6.29
C CYS A 91 -0.82 0.98 -7.08
N GLY A 92 -0.79 1.27 -8.37
CA GLY A 92 -1.94 1.17 -9.28
C GLY A 92 -2.44 -0.26 -9.43
N SER A 93 -1.53 -1.21 -9.70
CA SER A 93 -1.85 -2.63 -9.80
C SER A 93 -2.41 -3.19 -8.50
N MET A 94 -1.84 -2.82 -7.35
CA MET A 94 -2.33 -3.27 -6.04
C MET A 94 -3.73 -2.73 -5.75
N LYS A 95 -3.96 -1.45 -6.03
CA LYS A 95 -5.28 -0.81 -5.94
C LYS A 95 -6.33 -1.56 -6.77
N ALA A 96 -6.00 -1.86 -8.03
CA ALA A 96 -6.87 -2.61 -8.93
C ALA A 96 -7.15 -4.03 -8.43
N HIS A 97 -6.13 -4.73 -7.93
CA HIS A 97 -6.25 -6.06 -7.34
C HIS A 97 -7.25 -6.10 -6.18
N HIS A 98 -7.24 -5.09 -5.30
CA HIS A 98 -8.17 -4.97 -4.16
C HIS A 98 -9.48 -4.23 -4.50
N GLY A 99 -9.82 -4.07 -5.78
CA GLY A 99 -11.10 -3.49 -6.22
C GLY A 99 -11.24 -1.98 -5.95
N SER A 100 -10.13 -1.29 -5.72
CA SER A 100 -10.09 0.13 -5.40
C SER A 100 -9.56 0.90 -6.61
N GLY A 101 -10.43 1.51 -7.41
CA GLY A 101 -10.01 2.21 -8.64
C GLY A 101 -9.21 3.49 -8.36
N SER A 102 -8.08 3.69 -9.05
CA SER A 102 -7.39 4.99 -9.04
C SER A 102 -8.21 6.02 -9.81
N ARG A 103 -8.46 7.18 -9.18
CA ARG A 103 -9.18 8.30 -9.82
C ARG A 103 -8.24 9.34 -10.42
N MET A 104 -6.93 9.20 -10.18
CA MET A 104 -5.92 10.21 -10.45
C MET A 104 -4.81 9.64 -11.33
N ASP A 105 -4.19 10.51 -12.12
CA ASP A 105 -3.07 10.17 -13.03
C ASP A 105 -1.79 9.81 -12.28
N SER A 106 -1.66 10.21 -11.01
CA SER A 106 -0.55 9.85 -10.14
C SER A 106 -1.05 9.02 -8.96
N ALA A 107 -0.25 8.04 -8.53
CA ALA A 107 -0.56 7.23 -7.37
C ALA A 107 -0.55 8.03 -6.04
N PHE A 108 0.15 9.18 -6.02
CA PHE A 108 0.43 9.94 -4.81
C PHE A 108 -0.04 11.42 -4.89
N PRO A 109 -0.59 11.98 -3.80
CA PRO A 109 -0.96 13.38 -3.72
C PRO A 109 0.25 14.30 -3.97
N SER A 110 0.01 15.55 -4.35
CA SER A 110 1.10 16.54 -4.38
C SER A 110 1.52 16.92 -2.95
N PRO A 111 2.77 17.36 -2.71
CA PRO A 111 3.21 17.86 -1.41
C PRO A 111 2.24 18.85 -0.73
N PRO A 112 1.70 19.90 -1.42
CA PRO A 112 0.73 20.80 -0.79
C PRO A 112 -0.61 20.10 -0.47
N THR A 113 -1.03 19.13 -1.28
CA THR A 113 -2.25 18.35 -1.00
C THR A 113 -2.07 17.51 0.26
N LEU A 114 -0.92 16.84 0.40
CA LEU A 114 -0.59 16.07 1.60
C LEU A 114 -0.49 16.95 2.84
N ARG A 115 0.23 18.08 2.76
CA ARG A 115 0.33 19.06 3.87
C ARG A 115 -1.05 19.52 4.33
N LYS A 116 -1.92 19.92 3.40
CA LYS A 116 -3.27 20.37 3.71
C LYS A 116 -4.10 19.27 4.39
N TRP A 117 -3.90 18.01 4.00
CA TRP A 117 -4.56 16.89 4.64
C TRP A 117 -4.03 16.62 6.05
N LEU A 118 -2.71 16.67 6.25
CA LEU A 118 -2.05 16.50 7.55
C LEU A 118 -2.38 17.63 8.53
N HIS A 119 -2.74 18.82 8.05
CA HIS A 119 -3.15 19.93 8.91
C HIS A 119 -4.41 19.59 9.72
N GLY A 120 -4.21 19.29 11.01
CA GLY A 120 -5.24 18.89 11.97
C GLY A 120 -4.83 17.63 12.73
N GLN A 121 -5.66 17.16 13.68
CA GLN A 121 -5.40 15.96 14.49
C GLN A 121 -5.43 14.64 13.67
N VAL A 122 -5.03 14.64 12.40
CA VAL A 122 -5.11 13.48 11.50
C VAL A 122 -4.18 12.36 11.94
N ILE A 123 -2.98 12.66 12.43
CA ILE A 123 -2.08 11.65 13.01
C ILE A 123 -2.75 10.92 14.18
N LEU A 124 -3.41 11.65 15.08
CA LEU A 124 -4.17 11.07 16.20
C LEU A 124 -5.35 10.22 15.70
N ARG A 125 -6.00 10.61 14.61
CA ARG A 125 -7.10 9.82 14.01
C ARG A 125 -6.61 8.56 13.32
N ILE A 126 -5.46 8.60 12.64
CA ILE A 126 -4.80 7.41 12.08
C ILE A 126 -4.44 6.46 13.22
N ALA A 127 -3.73 6.96 14.24
CA ALA A 127 -3.35 6.17 15.40
C ALA A 127 -4.56 5.56 16.11
N GLY A 128 -5.63 6.33 16.29
CA GLY A 128 -6.89 5.84 16.86
C GLY A 128 -7.59 4.78 16.00
N SER A 129 -7.54 4.89 14.66
CA SER A 129 -8.09 3.85 13.77
C SER A 129 -7.27 2.57 13.81
N ILE A 130 -5.94 2.67 13.82
CA ILE A 130 -5.05 1.51 14.00
C ILE A 130 -5.30 0.86 15.37
N GLY A 131 -5.42 1.66 16.43
CA GLY A 131 -5.74 1.17 17.77
C GLY A 131 -7.04 0.37 17.83
N ARG A 132 -8.12 0.87 17.20
CA ARG A 132 -9.39 0.13 17.10
C ARG A 132 -9.26 -1.17 16.32
N MET A 133 -8.53 -1.16 15.19
CA MET A 133 -8.30 -2.38 14.43
C MET A 133 -7.56 -3.45 15.26
N LEU A 134 -6.57 -3.04 16.04
CA LEU A 134 -5.83 -3.94 16.93
C LEU A 134 -6.74 -4.47 18.06
N GLU A 135 -7.60 -3.63 18.60
CA GLU A 135 -8.59 -4.03 19.61
C GLU A 135 -9.59 -5.04 19.05
N ASP A 136 -10.17 -4.76 17.87
CA ASP A 136 -11.10 -5.66 17.18
C ASP A 136 -10.44 -7.01 16.87
N SER A 137 -9.19 -6.99 16.36
CA SER A 137 -8.41 -8.21 16.09
C SER A 137 -8.16 -9.03 17.36
N HIS A 138 -7.85 -8.38 18.48
CA HIS A 138 -7.70 -9.06 19.77
C HIS A 138 -9.02 -9.71 20.22
N TRP A 139 -10.15 -9.02 20.07
CA TRP A 139 -11.46 -9.57 20.43
C TRP A 139 -11.84 -10.79 19.57
N GLU A 140 -11.54 -10.77 18.28
CA GLU A 140 -11.76 -11.92 17.39
C GLU A 140 -10.91 -13.13 17.80
N LEU A 141 -9.63 -12.92 18.10
CA LEU A 141 -8.74 -13.99 18.58
C LEU A 141 -9.23 -14.62 19.88
N LEU A 142 -9.69 -13.80 20.83
CA LEU A 142 -10.24 -14.29 22.10
C LEU A 142 -11.55 -15.07 21.91
N ARG A 143 -12.43 -14.64 21.00
CA ARG A 143 -13.66 -15.36 20.64
C ARG A 143 -13.36 -16.72 19.99
N LEU A 144 -12.41 -16.76 19.06
CA LEU A 144 -11.97 -18.02 18.43
C LEU A 144 -11.38 -19.00 19.45
N HIS A 145 -10.73 -18.48 20.50
CA HIS A 145 -10.21 -19.32 21.59
C HIS A 145 -11.32 -19.87 22.50
N HIS A 146 -12.40 -19.11 22.71
CA HIS A 146 -13.56 -19.56 23.50
C HIS A 146 -14.43 -20.60 22.78
N MET A 147 -14.54 -20.51 21.45
CA MET A 147 -15.31 -21.44 20.61
C MET A 147 -14.62 -22.80 20.37
N ARG A 148 -13.34 -22.94 20.78
CA ARG A 148 -12.54 -24.18 20.65
C ARG A 148 -12.54 -25.06 21.91
N LYS A 149 -13.32 -24.70 22.93
CA LYS A 149 -13.57 -25.52 24.13
C LYS A 149 -14.89 -26.26 24.01
#